data_AF-A0A2G6B4G1-F1
#
_entry.id   AF-A0A2G6B4G1-F1
#
_cell.length_a   1.000
_cell.length_b   1.000
_cell.length_c   1.000
_cell.angle_alpha   90.00
_cell.angle_beta   90.00
_cell.angle_gamma   90.00
#
_symmetry.space_group_name_H-M   'P 1'
#
loop_
_entity.id
_entity.type
_entity.pdbx_description
1 polymer ?
#
loop_
_entity_poly.entity_id
_entity_poly.type
_entity_poly.pdbx_seq_one_letter_code
_entity_poly.pdbx_strand_id
1 'polypeptide(L)'
;MYCGSQEENRQLTYYELQQMAQAEQEAERLIEQRQEYFDSLYDDVRIGFMPFDLLTGDRPGSANTESQALEIIDNKASYDSHIKKLQARYRRWKKLLKQFSEKETILFVQYFERGENVPHEKIEKLLDRILPHVEASNEEEGTIRDKRAAEETRAIRRLHSNDRRLINQEQTTGKLFLINGQLIEATEEEYQAYKDKQSANQEAFREKLYSWA
;
A
#
# COMPACT_ATOMS: atom_id res chain seq x y z
N MET A 1 -14.69 17.72 -19.10
CA MET A 1 -15.47 18.95 -18.82
C MET A 1 -16.76 18.53 -18.15
N TYR A 2 -16.80 18.55 -16.82
CA TYR A 2 -18.06 18.42 -16.08
C TYR A 2 -18.60 19.82 -15.89
N CYS A 3 -19.64 20.17 -16.65
CA CYS A 3 -20.38 21.40 -16.47
C CYS A 3 -21.50 21.11 -15.46
N GLY A 4 -21.12 20.92 -14.19
CA GLY A 4 -22.08 21.05 -13.09
C GLY A 4 -22.57 22.49 -13.07
N SER A 5 -23.84 22.69 -12.73
CA SER A 5 -24.36 24.04 -12.51
C SER A 5 -23.48 24.78 -11.49
N GLN A 6 -23.31 26.10 -11.63
CA GLN A 6 -22.47 26.88 -10.69
C GLN A 6 -22.86 26.67 -9.22
N GLU A 7 -24.13 26.35 -8.99
CA GLU A 7 -24.70 26.08 -7.67
C GLU A 7 -24.27 24.72 -7.10
N GLU A 8 -24.20 23.66 -7.93
CA GLU A 8 -23.65 22.36 -7.53
C GLU A 8 -22.16 22.46 -7.17
N ASN A 9 -21.38 23.21 -7.95
CA ASN A 9 -19.96 23.44 -7.66
C ASN A 9 -19.76 24.20 -6.34
N ARG A 10 -20.65 25.15 -6.03
CA ARG A 10 -20.63 25.88 -4.75
C ARG A 10 -20.97 24.98 -3.56
N GLN A 11 -21.96 24.10 -3.69
CA GLN A 11 -22.32 23.15 -2.63
C GLN A 11 -21.19 22.15 -2.34
N LEU A 12 -20.54 21.63 -3.38
CA LEU A 12 -19.34 20.79 -3.27
C LEU A 12 -18.20 21.53 -2.55
N THR A 13 -17.94 22.78 -2.95
CA THR A 13 -16.91 23.62 -2.31
C THR A 13 -17.21 23.87 -0.84
N TYR A 14 -18.47 24.14 -0.49
CA TYR A 14 -18.89 24.35 0.90
C TYR A 14 -18.61 23.11 1.76
N TYR A 15 -19.03 21.95 1.28
CA TYR A 15 -18.82 20.68 1.97
C TYR A 15 -17.33 20.38 2.13
N GLU A 16 -16.53 20.60 1.07
CA GLU A 16 -15.07 20.45 1.14
C GLU A 16 -14.47 21.37 2.20
N LEU A 17 -14.80 22.66 2.20
CA LEU A 17 -14.27 23.62 3.18
C LEU A 17 -14.64 23.24 4.61
N GLN A 18 -15.88 22.83 4.84
CA GLN A 18 -16.33 22.34 6.14
C GLN A 18 -15.51 21.12 6.58
N GLN A 19 -15.31 20.16 5.68
CA GLN A 19 -14.51 18.97 5.96
C GLN A 19 -13.03 19.29 6.18
N MET A 20 -12.49 20.35 5.59
CA MET A 20 -11.11 20.76 5.86
C MET A 20 -10.97 21.49 7.19
N ALA A 21 -11.92 22.36 7.52
CA ALA A 21 -11.95 23.13 8.76
C ALA A 21 -12.09 22.23 10.00
N GLN A 22 -12.96 21.23 9.93
CA GLN A 22 -13.24 20.31 11.04
C GLN A 22 -12.22 19.17 11.16
N ALA A 23 -11.27 19.06 10.22
CA ALA A 23 -10.34 17.92 10.17
C ALA A 23 -9.38 17.86 11.37
N GLU A 24 -9.03 18.99 12.00
CA GLU A 24 -8.16 18.98 13.20
C GLU A 24 -8.88 18.36 14.39
N GLN A 25 -10.10 18.80 14.68
CA GLN A 25 -10.90 18.26 15.78
C GLN A 25 -11.14 16.75 15.62
N GLU A 26 -11.43 16.31 14.39
CA GLU A 26 -11.60 14.88 14.13
C GLU A 26 -10.29 14.10 14.27
N ALA A 27 -9.15 14.67 13.83
CA ALA A 27 -7.85 14.04 14.03
C ALA A 27 -7.49 13.91 15.52
N GLU A 28 -7.76 14.94 16.32
CA GLU A 28 -7.53 14.94 17.76
C GLU A 28 -8.38 13.88 18.46
N ARG A 29 -9.68 13.81 18.13
CA ARG A 29 -10.57 12.77 18.64
C ARG A 29 -10.06 11.36 18.34
N LEU A 30 -9.59 11.12 17.11
CA LEU A 30 -9.02 9.82 16.72
C LEU A 30 -7.70 9.52 17.42
N ILE A 31 -6.88 10.53 17.72
CA ILE A 31 -5.65 10.36 18.49
C ILE A 31 -5.97 9.95 19.93
N GLU A 32 -6.96 10.58 20.55
CA GLU A 32 -7.42 10.25 21.91
C GLU A 32 -7.97 8.82 21.99
N GLN A 33 -8.76 8.41 20.99
CA GLN A 33 -9.38 7.08 20.91
C GLN A 33 -8.45 6.00 20.34
N ARG A 34 -7.22 6.35 19.95
CA ARG A 34 -6.30 5.46 19.21
C ARG A 34 -6.00 4.17 19.97
N GLN A 35 -5.72 4.27 21.26
CA GLN A 35 -5.35 3.10 22.06
C GLN A 35 -6.55 2.16 22.25
N GLU A 36 -7.72 2.71 22.57
CA GLU A 36 -8.96 1.95 22.70
C GLU A 36 -9.30 1.21 21.39
N TYR A 37 -9.21 1.90 20.25
CA TYR A 37 -9.39 1.26 18.95
C TYR A 37 -8.35 0.15 18.71
N PHE A 38 -7.07 0.39 19.01
CA PHE A 38 -6.02 -0.61 18.83
C PHE A 38 -6.17 -1.84 19.71
N ASP A 39 -6.69 -1.67 20.93
CA ASP A 39 -6.99 -2.78 21.84
C ASP A 39 -8.17 -3.59 21.31
N SER A 40 -9.21 -2.92 20.78
CA SER A 40 -10.37 -3.61 20.19
C SER A 40 -10.04 -4.50 18.99
N LEU A 41 -8.94 -4.21 18.27
CA LEU A 41 -8.48 -5.07 17.16
C LEU A 41 -8.06 -6.47 17.62
N TYR A 42 -7.75 -6.65 18.90
CA TYR A 42 -7.37 -7.95 19.47
C TYR A 42 -8.55 -8.73 20.04
N ASP A 43 -9.68 -8.06 20.30
CA ASP A 43 -10.87 -8.69 20.88
C ASP A 43 -11.50 -9.72 19.92
N ASP A 44 -11.40 -9.48 18.61
CA ASP A 44 -11.91 -10.36 17.56
C ASP A 44 -10.92 -11.43 17.09
N VAL A 45 -9.73 -11.52 17.71
CA VAL A 45 -8.76 -12.57 17.40
C VAL A 45 -9.31 -13.90 17.87
N ARG A 46 -9.91 -14.63 16.92
CA ARG A 46 -10.38 -16.00 17.14
C ARG A 46 -9.18 -16.89 17.42
N ILE A 47 -8.88 -17.12 18.68
CA ILE A 47 -7.97 -18.18 19.12
C ILE A 47 -8.67 -19.50 18.80
N GLY A 48 -8.45 -20.01 17.58
CA GLY A 48 -8.83 -21.37 17.26
C GLY A 48 -8.15 -22.29 18.28
N PHE A 49 -8.93 -22.99 19.10
CA PHE A 49 -8.42 -24.05 19.97
C PHE A 49 -7.77 -25.10 19.06
N MET A 50 -6.45 -24.99 18.88
CA MET A 50 -5.69 -26.01 18.19
C MET A 50 -5.26 -27.04 19.23
N PRO A 51 -5.52 -28.34 19.00
CA PRO A 51 -5.05 -29.37 19.90
C PRO A 51 -3.52 -29.27 19.99
N PHE A 52 -3.02 -29.11 21.21
CA PHE A 52 -1.59 -29.11 21.49
C PHE A 52 -1.05 -30.50 21.15
N ASP A 53 -0.12 -30.60 20.22
CA ASP A 53 0.56 -31.87 19.96
C ASP A 53 1.57 -32.12 21.09
N LEU A 54 1.13 -32.92 22.07
CA LEU A 54 1.90 -33.27 23.27
C LEU A 54 3.17 -34.08 22.95
N LEU A 55 3.34 -34.59 21.72
CA LEU A 55 4.50 -35.41 21.33
C LEU A 55 5.66 -34.58 20.77
N THR A 56 5.38 -33.46 20.10
CA THR A 56 6.40 -32.59 19.51
C THR A 56 6.65 -31.33 20.33
N GLY A 57 5.70 -30.95 21.20
CA GLY A 57 5.77 -29.70 21.97
C GLY A 57 5.58 -28.44 21.12
N ASP A 58 5.43 -28.60 19.80
CA ASP A 58 5.19 -27.53 18.85
C ASP A 58 3.70 -27.23 18.77
N ARG A 59 3.35 -25.95 18.92
CA ARG A 59 2.06 -25.47 18.41
C ARG A 59 2.24 -25.29 16.92
N PRO A 60 1.51 -26.02 16.04
CA PRO A 60 1.47 -25.63 14.65
C PRO A 60 1.00 -24.18 14.60
N GLY A 61 1.75 -23.28 13.96
CA GLY A 61 1.22 -21.95 13.67
C GLY A 61 0.04 -22.15 12.73
N SER A 62 -1.19 -21.75 13.12
CA SER A 62 -2.29 -21.78 12.15
C SER A 62 -2.04 -20.67 11.14
N ALA A 63 -2.17 -20.95 9.84
CA ALA A 63 -2.12 -19.94 8.79
C ALA A 63 -3.14 -18.79 9.01
N ASN A 64 -4.19 -19.04 9.80
CA ASN A 64 -5.17 -18.04 10.21
C ASN A 64 -4.60 -17.01 11.20
N THR A 65 -3.68 -17.39 12.08
CA THR A 65 -3.10 -16.47 13.08
C THR A 65 -2.14 -15.47 12.44
N GLU A 66 -1.33 -15.92 11.47
CA GLU A 66 -0.46 -15.04 10.70
C GLU A 66 -1.27 -14.04 9.86
N SER A 67 -2.33 -14.53 9.18
CA SER A 67 -3.22 -13.67 8.38
C SER A 67 -3.92 -12.61 9.25
N GLN A 68 -4.41 -12.99 10.44
CA GLN A 68 -5.01 -12.05 11.40
C GLN A 68 -3.99 -11.04 11.93
N ALA A 69 -2.76 -11.46 12.20
CA ALA A 69 -1.70 -10.55 12.63
C ALA A 69 -1.38 -9.49 11.57
N LEU A 70 -1.30 -9.90 10.30
CA LEU A 70 -1.12 -8.97 9.17
C LEU A 70 -2.31 -8.00 9.04
N GLU A 71 -3.53 -8.49 9.16
CA GLU A 71 -4.73 -7.65 9.13
C GLU A 71 -4.74 -6.59 10.25
N ILE A 72 -4.35 -6.96 11.47
CA ILE A 72 -4.22 -6.01 12.58
C ILE A 72 -3.16 -4.95 12.27
N ILE A 73 -2.01 -5.36 11.72
CA ILE A 73 -0.95 -4.43 11.31
C ILE A 73 -1.47 -3.44 10.26
N ASP A 74 -2.16 -3.93 9.24
CA ASP A 74 -2.74 -3.11 8.17
C ASP A 74 -3.80 -2.15 8.70
N ASN A 75 -4.67 -2.62 9.61
CA ASN A 75 -5.71 -1.79 10.23
C ASN A 75 -5.10 -0.67 11.08
N LYS A 76 -4.05 -0.95 11.86
CA LYS A 76 -3.31 0.08 12.61
C LYS A 76 -2.65 1.10 11.69
N ALA A 77 -1.99 0.63 10.64
CA ALA A 77 -1.33 1.49 9.66
C ALA A 77 -2.35 2.37 8.91
N SER A 78 -3.51 1.82 8.56
CA SER A 78 -4.62 2.53 7.92
C SER A 78 -5.18 3.62 8.83
N TYR A 79 -5.39 3.33 10.12
CA TYR A 79 -5.87 4.28 11.11
C TYR A 79 -4.90 5.47 11.28
N ASP A 80 -3.60 5.19 11.43
CA ASP A 80 -2.56 6.22 11.52
C ASP A 80 -2.46 7.04 10.23
N SER A 81 -2.60 6.40 9.07
CA SER A 81 -2.64 7.06 7.77
C SER A 81 -3.84 8.00 7.66
N HIS A 82 -5.00 7.61 8.21
CA HIS A 82 -6.19 8.44 8.23
C HIS A 82 -5.99 9.71 9.07
N ILE A 83 -5.44 9.59 10.27
CA ILE A 83 -5.07 10.75 11.12
C ILE A 83 -4.15 11.71 10.35
N LYS A 84 -3.10 11.18 9.71
CA LYS A 84 -2.16 12.00 8.91
C LYS A 84 -2.85 12.72 7.76
N LYS A 85 -3.83 12.08 7.11
CA LYS A 85 -4.63 12.70 6.02
C LYS A 85 -5.48 13.85 6.56
N LEU A 86 -6.13 13.68 7.71
CA LEU A 86 -6.91 14.74 8.36
C LEU A 86 -6.02 15.93 8.75
N GLN A 87 -4.87 15.68 9.37
CA GLN A 87 -3.90 16.73 9.70
C GLN A 87 -3.36 17.44 8.45
N ALA A 88 -3.13 16.73 7.35
CA ALA A 88 -2.76 17.34 6.08
C ALA A 88 -3.88 18.22 5.51
N ARG A 89 -5.12 17.74 5.58
CA ARG A 89 -6.31 18.47 5.14
C ARG A 89 -6.51 19.76 5.94
N TYR A 90 -6.30 19.73 7.25
CA TYR A 90 -6.38 20.95 8.06
C TYR A 90 -5.21 21.93 7.79
N ARG A 91 -3.99 21.43 7.55
CA ARG A 91 -2.89 22.29 7.10
C ARG A 91 -3.21 23.00 5.79
N ARG A 92 -3.93 22.33 4.89
CA ARG A 92 -4.43 22.92 3.65
C ARG A 92 -5.45 24.03 3.92
N TRP A 93 -6.42 23.79 4.82
CA TRP A 93 -7.33 24.85 5.29
C TRP A 93 -6.58 26.08 5.79
N LYS A 94 -5.61 25.91 6.69
CA LYS A 94 -4.74 27.01 7.16
C LYS A 94 -3.99 27.71 6.02
N LYS A 95 -3.54 26.99 4.98
CA LYS A 95 -2.88 27.57 3.80
C LYS A 95 -3.85 28.44 2.99
N LEU A 96 -5.10 28.00 2.81
CA LEU A 96 -6.14 28.78 2.12
C LEU A 96 -6.47 30.06 2.90
N LEU A 97 -6.64 29.96 4.21
CA LEU A 97 -6.97 31.11 5.06
C LEU A 97 -5.91 32.23 5.04
N LYS A 98 -4.64 31.91 4.77
CA LYS A 98 -3.55 32.90 4.64
C LYS A 98 -3.72 33.87 3.46
N GLN A 99 -4.61 33.57 2.52
CA GLN A 99 -4.90 34.45 1.37
C GLN A 99 -5.91 35.55 1.72
N PHE A 100 -6.51 35.49 2.91
CA PHE A 100 -7.51 36.41 3.40
C PHE A 100 -6.94 37.33 4.48
N SER A 101 -7.62 38.45 4.70
CA SER A 101 -7.29 39.33 5.83
C SER A 101 -7.68 38.67 7.16
N GLU A 102 -7.04 39.08 8.25
CA GLU A 102 -7.31 38.54 9.59
C GLU A 102 -8.80 38.56 9.97
N LYS A 103 -9.51 39.64 9.62
CA LYS A 103 -10.96 39.76 9.87
C LYS A 103 -11.78 38.70 9.11
N GLU A 104 -11.41 38.41 7.87
CA GLU A 104 -12.09 37.42 7.04
C GLU A 104 -11.76 36.00 7.50
N THR A 105 -10.50 35.77 7.89
CA THR A 105 -10.06 34.52 8.51
C THR A 105 -10.88 34.21 9.77
N ILE A 106 -11.11 35.21 10.63
CA ILE A 106 -11.95 35.05 11.83
C ILE A 106 -13.36 34.62 11.43
N LEU A 107 -13.97 35.24 10.43
CA LEU A 107 -15.31 34.87 9.96
C LEU A 107 -15.36 33.43 9.44
N PHE A 108 -14.34 33.00 8.67
CA PHE A 108 -14.23 31.62 8.22
C PHE A 108 -14.09 30.62 9.37
N VAL A 109 -13.25 30.92 10.36
CA VAL A 109 -13.06 30.08 11.55
C VAL A 109 -14.34 29.98 12.37
N GLN A 110 -14.99 31.12 12.65
CA GLN A 110 -16.26 31.13 13.37
C GLN A 110 -17.32 30.28 12.67
N TYR A 111 -17.44 30.43 11.35
CA TYR A 111 -18.47 29.75 10.59
C TYR A 111 -18.17 28.25 10.39
N PHE A 112 -16.97 27.88 9.92
CA PHE A 112 -16.66 26.50 9.54
C PHE A 112 -16.06 25.65 10.67
N GLU A 113 -15.16 26.21 11.49
CA GLU A 113 -14.56 25.45 12.59
C GLU A 113 -15.48 25.38 13.80
N ARG A 114 -16.15 26.49 14.14
CA ARG A 114 -16.96 26.59 15.36
C ARG A 114 -18.47 26.43 15.15
N GLY A 115 -18.95 26.46 13.91
CA GLY A 115 -20.37 26.41 13.61
C GLY A 115 -21.16 27.60 14.16
N GLU A 116 -20.50 28.75 14.38
CA GLU A 116 -21.15 29.97 14.86
C GLU A 116 -22.02 30.59 13.75
N ASN A 117 -23.11 31.24 14.16
CA ASN A 117 -24.06 31.83 13.23
C ASN A 117 -23.52 33.17 12.68
N VAL A 118 -22.86 33.10 11.53
CA VAL A 118 -22.34 34.28 10.81
C VAL A 118 -23.37 34.70 9.74
N PRO A 119 -23.62 36.01 9.53
CA PRO A 119 -24.54 36.46 8.49
C PRO A 119 -24.21 35.86 7.12
N HIS A 120 -25.17 35.15 6.54
CA HIS A 120 -24.98 34.37 5.31
C HIS A 120 -24.38 35.19 4.16
N GLU A 121 -24.87 36.42 3.96
CA GLU A 121 -24.38 37.35 2.92
C GLU A 121 -22.88 37.67 3.05
N LYS A 122 -22.33 37.65 4.28
CA LYS A 122 -20.90 37.90 4.49
C LYS A 122 -20.07 36.68 4.11
N ILE A 123 -20.57 35.48 4.39
CA ILE A 123 -19.89 34.22 4.05
C ILE A 123 -19.95 33.96 2.55
N GLU A 124 -21.10 34.17 1.89
CA GLU A 124 -21.21 33.96 0.43
C GLU A 124 -20.19 34.78 -0.37
N LYS A 125 -20.02 36.07 -0.03
CA LYS A 125 -19.02 36.91 -0.70
C LYS A 125 -17.59 36.42 -0.51
N LEU A 126 -17.31 35.78 0.63
CA LEU A 126 -16.01 35.19 0.90
C LEU A 126 -15.84 33.83 0.20
N LEU A 127 -16.93 33.06 0.08
CA LEU A 127 -16.95 31.80 -0.66
C LEU A 127 -16.64 32.00 -2.14
N ASP A 128 -17.21 33.02 -2.77
CA ASP A 128 -16.89 33.32 -4.17
C ASP A 128 -15.42 33.66 -4.40
N ARG A 129 -14.75 34.20 -3.37
CA ARG A 129 -13.31 34.53 -3.44
C ARG A 129 -12.41 33.35 -3.10
N ILE A 130 -12.85 32.42 -2.24
CA ILE A 130 -12.03 31.25 -1.88
C ILE A 130 -12.08 30.16 -2.95
N LEU A 131 -13.17 30.10 -3.72
CA LEU A 131 -13.41 29.03 -4.69
C LEU A 131 -12.28 28.87 -5.73
N PRO A 132 -11.75 29.94 -6.38
CA PRO A 132 -10.61 29.81 -7.30
C PRO A 132 -9.35 29.30 -6.61
N HIS A 133 -9.18 29.61 -5.31
CA HIS A 133 -8.03 29.14 -4.54
C HIS A 133 -8.16 27.67 -4.12
N VAL A 134 -9.38 27.21 -3.85
CA VAL A 134 -9.67 25.80 -3.60
C VAL A 134 -9.41 24.98 -4.87
N GLU A 135 -9.89 25.45 -6.01
CA GLU A 135 -9.67 24.81 -7.33
C GLU A 135 -8.17 24.71 -7.64
N ALA A 136 -7.43 25.82 -7.56
CA ALA A 136 -5.98 25.82 -7.79
C ALA A 136 -5.25 24.87 -6.82
N SER A 137 -5.68 24.81 -5.56
CA SER A 137 -5.11 23.89 -4.58
C SER A 137 -5.47 22.42 -4.86
N ASN A 138 -6.64 22.14 -5.42
CA ASN A 138 -7.05 20.79 -5.85
C ASN A 138 -6.21 20.33 -7.06
N GLU A 139 -5.95 21.23 -8.02
CA GLU A 139 -5.07 20.95 -9.16
C GLU A 139 -3.63 20.68 -8.72
N GLU A 140 -3.08 21.49 -7.81
CA GLU A 140 -1.74 21.28 -7.24
C GLU A 140 -1.63 19.86 -6.62
N GLU A 141 -2.61 19.47 -5.81
CA GLU A 141 -2.64 18.13 -5.19
C GLU A 141 -2.82 17.00 -6.21
N GLY A 142 -3.64 17.20 -7.23
CA GLY A 142 -3.81 16.25 -8.33
C GLY A 142 -2.48 15.95 -9.02
N THR A 143 -1.72 16.99 -9.37
CA THR A 143 -0.42 16.81 -10.02
C THR A 143 0.62 16.12 -9.12
N ILE A 144 0.61 16.40 -7.82
CA ILE A 144 1.51 15.73 -6.86
C ILE A 144 1.14 14.26 -6.74
N ARG A 145 -0.15 13.94 -6.66
CA ARG A 145 -0.66 12.57 -6.57
C ARG A 145 -0.29 11.77 -7.82
N ASP A 146 -0.46 12.33 -9.00
CA ASP A 146 -0.13 11.67 -10.26
C ASP A 146 1.37 11.40 -10.39
N LYS A 147 2.22 12.34 -9.95
CA LYS A 147 3.68 12.14 -9.90
C LYS A 147 4.06 10.99 -8.97
N ARG A 148 3.49 10.93 -7.77
CA ARG A 148 3.74 9.83 -6.82
C ARG A 148 3.29 8.48 -7.38
N ALA A 149 2.09 8.41 -7.95
CA ALA A 149 1.59 7.18 -8.56
C ALA A 149 2.49 6.71 -9.73
N ALA A 150 2.99 7.64 -10.54
CA ALA A 150 3.93 7.33 -11.61
C ALA A 150 5.28 6.82 -11.07
N GLU A 151 5.78 7.40 -9.98
CA GLU A 151 7.00 6.95 -9.30
C GLU A 151 6.86 5.56 -8.68
N GLU A 152 5.75 5.29 -7.99
CA GLU A 152 5.42 3.96 -7.45
C GLU A 152 5.32 2.92 -8.56
N THR A 153 4.63 3.24 -9.65
CA THR A 153 4.53 2.34 -10.82
C THR A 153 5.92 2.06 -11.41
N ARG A 154 6.79 3.07 -11.47
CA ARG A 154 8.19 2.88 -11.92
C ARG A 154 9.00 2.03 -10.93
N ALA A 155 8.81 2.21 -9.63
CA ALA A 155 9.49 1.43 -8.60
C ALA A 155 9.07 -0.05 -8.65
N ILE A 156 7.78 -0.33 -8.77
CA ILE A 156 7.23 -1.68 -8.93
C ILE A 156 7.79 -2.33 -10.20
N ARG A 157 7.81 -1.61 -11.33
CA ARG A 157 8.42 -2.11 -12.57
C ARG A 157 9.91 -2.42 -12.40
N ARG A 158 10.65 -1.60 -11.64
CA ARG A 158 12.08 -1.86 -11.35
C ARG A 158 12.26 -3.12 -10.51
N LEU A 159 11.45 -3.31 -9.47
CA LEU A 159 11.47 -4.54 -8.65
C LEU A 159 11.21 -5.77 -9.52
N HIS A 160 10.14 -5.78 -10.31
CA HIS A 160 9.86 -6.90 -11.23
C HIS A 160 10.95 -7.12 -12.28
N SER A 161 11.64 -6.06 -12.73
CA SER A 161 12.77 -6.20 -13.66
C SER A 161 14.02 -6.77 -12.97
N ASN A 162 14.22 -6.46 -11.69
CA ASN A 162 15.31 -7.00 -10.88
C ASN A 162 15.04 -8.47 -10.51
N ASP A 163 13.80 -8.82 -10.18
CA ASP A 163 13.40 -10.22 -9.96
C ASP A 163 13.65 -11.06 -11.22
N ARG A 164 13.29 -10.55 -12.41
CA ARG A 164 13.62 -11.21 -13.68
C ARG A 164 15.13 -11.37 -13.92
N ARG A 165 15.95 -10.42 -13.46
CA ARG A 165 17.42 -10.53 -13.55
C ARG A 165 17.96 -11.58 -12.58
N LEU A 166 17.43 -11.68 -11.36
CA LEU A 166 17.79 -12.71 -10.39
C LEU A 166 17.39 -14.11 -10.88
N ILE A 167 16.19 -14.26 -11.43
CA ILE A 167 15.73 -15.52 -12.04
C ILE A 167 16.63 -15.94 -13.21
N ASN A 168 17.05 -14.98 -14.04
CA ASN A 168 17.97 -15.27 -15.15
C ASN A 168 19.40 -15.56 -14.68
N GLN A 169 19.85 -15.00 -13.54
CA GLN A 169 21.14 -15.32 -12.93
C GLN A 169 21.12 -16.72 -12.31
N GLU A 170 20.02 -17.11 -11.65
CA GLU A 170 19.80 -18.46 -11.14
C GLU A 170 19.69 -19.51 -12.26
N GLN A 171 19.27 -19.13 -13.47
CA GLN A 171 19.33 -20.02 -14.64
C GLN A 171 20.74 -20.18 -15.23
N THR A 172 21.69 -19.29 -14.88
CA THR A 172 23.10 -19.39 -15.32
C THR A 172 24.03 -20.03 -14.30
N THR A 173 23.66 -20.07 -13.02
CA THR A 173 24.19 -21.03 -12.03
C THR A 173 23.45 -22.35 -12.21
N GLY A 174 24.14 -23.48 -12.16
CA GLY A 174 23.67 -24.74 -12.72
C GLY A 174 22.30 -25.19 -12.19
N LYS A 175 21.58 -25.95 -13.01
CA LYS A 175 20.39 -26.67 -12.54
C LYS A 175 20.86 -27.91 -11.77
N LEU A 176 20.11 -28.27 -10.73
CA LEU A 176 20.36 -29.50 -9.98
C LEU A 176 19.85 -30.72 -10.78
N PHE A 177 20.77 -31.59 -11.19
CA PHE A 177 20.47 -32.83 -11.89
C PHE A 177 20.78 -34.04 -11.00
N LEU A 178 19.94 -35.07 -11.09
CA LEU A 178 20.17 -36.33 -10.38
C LEU A 178 21.01 -37.27 -11.24
N ILE A 179 22.30 -37.42 -10.90
CA ILE A 179 23.27 -38.25 -11.62
C ILE A 179 23.76 -39.34 -10.68
N ASN A 180 23.62 -40.62 -11.06
CA ASN A 180 24.05 -41.78 -10.25
C ASN A 180 23.53 -41.76 -8.79
N GLY A 181 22.32 -41.23 -8.56
CA GLY A 181 21.71 -41.15 -7.24
C GLY A 181 22.18 -39.97 -6.37
N GLN A 182 23.01 -39.07 -6.90
CA GLN A 182 23.43 -37.84 -6.25
C GLN A 182 22.92 -36.60 -6.99
N LEU A 183 22.49 -35.58 -6.25
CA LEU A 183 22.13 -34.27 -6.78
C LEU A 183 23.41 -33.47 -7.04
N ILE A 184 23.65 -33.11 -8.29
CA ILE A 184 24.82 -32.33 -8.72
C ILE A 184 24.32 -31.09 -9.47
N GLU A 185 24.86 -29.93 -9.12
CA GLU A 185 24.62 -28.68 -9.82
C GLU A 185 25.46 -28.66 -11.10
N ALA A 186 24.83 -28.63 -12.27
CA ALA A 186 25.50 -28.62 -13.57
C ALA A 186 24.76 -27.73 -14.56
N THR A 187 25.45 -27.27 -15.60
CA THR A 187 24.79 -26.60 -16.73
C THR A 187 24.08 -27.63 -17.63
N GLU A 188 23.10 -27.17 -18.41
CA GLU A 188 22.34 -28.05 -19.32
C GLU A 188 23.26 -28.76 -20.35
N GLU A 189 24.33 -28.08 -20.78
CA GLU A 189 25.34 -28.61 -21.70
C GLU A 189 26.18 -29.74 -21.06
N GLU A 190 26.60 -29.56 -19.80
CA GLU A 190 27.35 -30.57 -19.05
C GLU A 190 26.51 -31.82 -18.76
N TYR A 191 25.22 -31.63 -18.47
CA TYR A 191 24.29 -32.75 -18.28
C TYR A 191 24.07 -33.54 -19.58
N GLN A 192 23.97 -32.86 -20.72
CA GLN A 192 23.80 -33.52 -22.00
C GLN A 192 25.06 -34.30 -22.40
N ALA A 193 26.24 -33.72 -22.21
CA ALA A 193 27.52 -34.42 -22.43
C ALA A 193 27.67 -35.68 -21.55
N TYR A 194 27.16 -35.64 -20.30
CA TYR A 194 27.14 -36.80 -19.42
C TYR A 194 26.23 -37.93 -19.96
N LYS A 195 25.02 -37.58 -20.43
CA LYS A 195 24.09 -38.55 -21.04
C LYS A 195 24.67 -39.21 -22.29
N ASP A 196 25.30 -38.40 -23.15
CA ASP A 196 25.87 -38.90 -24.40
C ASP A 196 27.01 -39.90 -24.10
N LYS A 197 27.86 -39.60 -23.10
CA LYS A 197 28.92 -40.49 -22.64
C LYS A 197 28.39 -41.78 -22.00
N GLN A 198 27.28 -41.71 -21.26
CA GLN A 198 26.58 -42.90 -20.73
C GLN A 198 26.09 -43.80 -21.88
N SER A 199 25.48 -43.21 -22.91
CA SER A 199 24.99 -43.97 -24.07
C SER A 199 26.12 -44.66 -24.83
N ALA A 200 27.23 -43.94 -25.09
CA ALA A 200 28.40 -44.49 -25.77
C ALA A 200 29.06 -45.62 -24.96
N ASN A 201 29.11 -45.50 -23.63
CA ASN A 201 29.62 -46.55 -22.75
C ASN A 201 28.69 -47.79 -22.74
N GLN A 202 27.37 -47.60 -22.81
CA GLN A 202 26.42 -48.71 -22.91
C GLN A 202 26.51 -49.43 -24.26
N GLU A 203 26.69 -48.69 -25.36
CA GLU A 203 26.93 -49.25 -26.69
C GLU A 203 28.25 -50.03 -26.75
N ALA A 204 29.35 -49.46 -26.25
CA ALA A 204 30.63 -50.15 -26.17
C ALA A 204 30.59 -51.40 -25.27
N PHE A 205 29.79 -51.38 -24.20
CA PHE A 205 29.57 -52.55 -23.35
C PHE A 205 28.74 -53.64 -24.06
N ARG A 206 27.71 -53.24 -24.82
CA ARG A 206 26.92 -54.15 -25.66
C ARG A 206 27.79 -54.80 -26.74
N GLU A 207 28.62 -54.04 -27.45
CA GLU A 207 29.55 -54.57 -28.45
C GLU A 207 30.54 -55.58 -27.84
N LYS A 208 31.07 -55.29 -26.64
CA LYS A 208 31.91 -56.24 -25.91
C LYS A 208 31.18 -57.53 -25.54
N LEU A 209 29.91 -57.44 -25.12
CA LEU A 209 29.09 -58.62 -24.83
C LEU A 209 28.84 -59.47 -26.09
N TYR A 210 28.62 -58.84 -27.26
CA TYR A 210 28.47 -59.56 -28.53
C TYR A 210 29.77 -60.16 -29.06
N SER A 211 30.94 -59.66 -28.63
CA SER A 211 32.25 -60.24 -28.98
C SER A 211 32.63 -61.47 -28.14
N TRP A 212 31.84 -61.81 -27.12
CA TRP A 212 32.03 -62.96 -26.22
C TRP A 212 31.00 -64.09 -26.43
N ALA A 213 30.06 -63.92 -27.37
CA ALA A 213 29.11 -64.94 -27.82
C ALA A 213 29.57 -65.57 -29.13
#